data_AF-A0A6J7CKC9-F1
#
_entry.id   AF-A0A6J7CKC9-F1
#
_cell.length_a   1.000
_cell.length_b   1.000
_cell.length_c   1.000
_cell.angle_alpha   90.00
_cell.angle_beta   90.00
_cell.angle_gamma   90.00
#
_symmetry.space_group_name_H-M   'P 1'
#
loop_
_entity.id
_entity.type
_entity.pdbx_description
1 polymer ?
#
loop_
_entity_poly.entity_id
_entity_poly.type
_entity_poly.pdbx_seq_one_letter_code
_entity_poly.pdbx_strand_id
1 'polypeptide(L)'
;MEADARYWAGMAKARDIPGLRGDMTYAEAAAATVAVRTQELFEHRAGVLDMAQIERVHAMRVATRRLRAVLEVYAPCFPKAQLRSVLADVKELADALGARRDPDVELLALERFAAAAGPEERAGVERLSARTRVEQREANARLAAALGQVDAGDLRGRLEGLAGMDGAA
;
A
#
# COMPACT_ATOMS: atom_id res chain seq x y z
N MET A 1 -0.25 7.70 24.69
CA MET A 1 1.05 8.12 24.16
C MET A 1 1.92 6.93 23.71
N GLU A 2 1.92 5.80 24.42
CA GLU A 2 2.67 4.57 24.03
C GLU A 2 2.13 3.84 22.79
N ALA A 3 0.82 3.86 22.56
CA ALA A 3 0.20 3.20 21.41
C ALA A 3 0.60 3.84 20.06
N ASP A 4 0.80 5.16 20.02
CA ASP A 4 1.29 5.86 18.83
C ASP A 4 2.75 5.51 18.55
N ALA A 5 3.61 5.48 19.57
CA ALA A 5 5.01 5.09 19.39
C ALA A 5 5.15 3.66 18.84
N ARG A 6 4.28 2.71 19.24
CA ARG A 6 4.21 1.36 18.63
C ARG A 6 3.69 1.37 17.19
N TYR A 7 2.74 2.26 16.88
CA TYR A 7 2.20 2.46 15.53
C TYR A 7 3.25 2.99 14.54
N TRP A 8 4.11 3.90 14.99
CA TRP A 8 5.19 4.49 14.17
C TRP A 8 6.47 3.65 14.14
N ALA A 9 6.78 2.90 15.20
CA ALA A 9 7.99 2.07 15.28
C ALA A 9 7.97 0.83 14.36
N GLY A 10 6.78 0.35 13.97
CA GLY A 10 6.60 -0.78 13.04
C GLY A 10 6.44 -0.38 11.57
N MET A 11 6.51 0.92 11.24
CA MET A 11 6.32 1.37 9.87
C MET A 11 7.37 0.75 8.96
N ALA A 12 6.93 0.14 7.86
CA ALA A 12 7.83 -0.38 6.83
C ALA A 12 8.78 0.74 6.39
N LYS A 13 10.03 0.70 6.86
CA LYS A 13 11.06 1.64 6.41
C LYS A 13 11.31 1.37 4.93
N ALA A 14 11.49 2.42 4.14
CA ALA A 14 11.89 2.24 2.76
C ALA A 14 13.27 1.57 2.79
N ARG A 15 13.42 0.45 2.08
CA ARG A 15 14.74 -0.12 1.83
C ARG A 15 15.54 0.88 1.02
N ASP A 16 16.84 0.91 1.30
CA ASP A 16 17.78 1.56 0.41
C ASP A 16 17.68 0.92 -0.97
N ILE A 17 18.00 1.70 -2.01
CA ILE A 17 18.09 1.17 -3.37
C ILE A 17 19.54 0.76 -3.58
N PRO A 18 19.86 -0.56 -3.59
CA PRO A 18 21.24 -0.99 -3.70
C PRO A 18 21.82 -0.57 -5.05
N GLY A 19 23.06 -0.07 -5.05
CA GLY A 19 23.77 0.26 -6.27
C GLY A 19 23.40 1.59 -6.92
N LEU A 20 22.59 2.45 -6.29
CA LEU A 20 22.44 3.83 -6.75
C LEU A 20 23.78 4.59 -6.65
N ARG A 21 24.22 5.17 -7.75
CA ARG A 21 25.46 5.95 -7.87
C ARG A 21 25.19 7.24 -8.63
N GLY A 22 25.95 8.28 -8.32
CA GLY A 22 25.75 9.62 -8.92
C GLY A 22 26.12 9.71 -10.41
N ASP A 23 26.80 8.70 -10.95
CA ASP A 23 27.19 8.60 -12.35
C ASP A 23 26.21 7.75 -13.20
N MET A 24 25.14 7.23 -12.59
CA MET A 24 24.09 6.53 -13.33
C MET A 24 23.27 7.50 -14.18
N THR A 25 22.83 7.02 -15.33
CA THR A 25 21.79 7.67 -16.10
C THR A 25 20.47 7.66 -15.32
N TYR A 26 19.58 8.58 -15.69
CA TYR A 26 18.25 8.65 -15.08
C TYR A 26 17.44 7.35 -15.29
N ALA A 27 17.63 6.68 -16.43
CA ALA A 27 16.98 5.42 -16.76
C ALA A 27 17.48 4.24 -15.89
N GLU A 28 18.80 4.10 -15.71
CA GLU A 28 19.36 3.06 -14.83
C GLU A 28 18.90 3.26 -13.37
N ALA A 29 18.85 4.52 -12.90
CA ALA A 29 18.34 4.85 -11.57
C ALA A 29 16.83 4.52 -11.45
N ALA A 30 16.05 4.76 -12.50
CA ALA A 30 14.65 4.41 -12.59
C ALA A 30 14.45 2.89 -12.47
N ALA A 31 15.19 2.13 -13.28
CA ALA A 31 15.17 0.67 -13.30
C ALA A 31 15.46 0.07 -11.92
N ALA A 32 16.59 0.46 -11.32
CA ALA A 32 16.99 0.00 -9.99
C ALA A 32 15.93 0.34 -8.91
N THR A 33 15.40 1.57 -8.94
CA THR A 33 14.43 2.02 -7.94
C THR A 33 13.09 1.30 -8.10
N VAL A 34 12.56 1.18 -9.33
CA VAL A 34 11.29 0.49 -9.59
C VAL A 34 11.38 -0.99 -9.25
N ALA A 35 12.50 -1.66 -9.56
CA ALA A 35 12.70 -3.07 -9.19
C ALA A 35 12.58 -3.27 -7.67
N VAL A 36 13.30 -2.46 -6.87
CA VAL A 36 13.27 -2.58 -5.40
C VAL A 36 11.89 -2.26 -4.84
N ARG A 37 11.22 -1.21 -5.32
CA ARG A 37 9.88 -0.83 -4.83
C ARG A 37 8.81 -1.84 -5.22
N THR A 38 8.93 -2.45 -6.40
CA THR A 38 8.07 -3.56 -6.82
C THR A 38 8.24 -4.74 -5.87
N GLN A 39 9.48 -5.13 -5.58
CA GLN A 39 9.74 -6.21 -4.64
C GLN A 39 9.18 -5.92 -3.22
N GLU A 40 9.35 -4.69 -2.70
CA GLU A 40 8.79 -4.30 -1.39
C GLU A 40 7.28 -4.47 -1.32
N LEU A 41 6.58 -4.01 -2.38
CA LEU A 41 5.14 -4.13 -2.45
C LEU A 41 4.70 -5.60 -2.34
N PHE A 42 5.32 -6.48 -3.11
CA PHE A 42 4.91 -7.89 -3.17
C PHE A 42 5.38 -8.72 -1.96
N GLU A 43 6.44 -8.32 -1.27
CA GLU A 43 6.83 -8.90 0.03
C GLU A 43 5.73 -8.73 1.10
N HIS A 44 4.98 -7.63 1.04
CA HIS A 44 3.87 -7.35 1.96
C HIS A 44 2.54 -7.99 1.55
N ARG A 45 2.47 -8.71 0.43
CA ARG A 45 1.23 -9.35 -0.05
C ARG A 45 0.76 -10.48 0.88
N ALA A 46 1.70 -11.22 1.47
CA ALA A 46 1.39 -12.41 2.26
C ALA A 46 0.60 -12.05 3.54
N GLY A 47 -0.61 -12.61 3.65
CA GLY A 47 -1.48 -12.39 4.79
C GLY A 47 -2.11 -11.00 4.87
N VAL A 48 -2.07 -10.19 3.79
CA VAL A 48 -2.62 -8.82 3.80
C VAL A 48 -4.13 -8.77 4.08
N LEU A 49 -4.85 -9.87 3.82
CA LEU A 49 -6.29 -9.99 4.08
C LEU A 49 -6.63 -10.44 5.51
N ASP A 50 -5.62 -10.74 6.33
CA ASP A 50 -5.80 -11.12 7.74
C ASP A 50 -6.21 -9.88 8.56
N MET A 51 -7.49 -9.81 8.90
CA MET A 51 -8.06 -8.68 9.63
C MET A 51 -7.62 -8.62 11.10
N ALA A 52 -7.02 -9.69 11.65
CA ALA A 52 -6.42 -9.64 12.98
C ALA A 52 -5.06 -8.93 12.97
N GLN A 53 -4.38 -8.88 11.81
CA GLN A 53 -3.04 -8.31 11.64
C GLN A 53 -3.08 -7.04 10.78
N ILE A 54 -3.78 -6.02 11.26
CA ILE A 54 -4.05 -4.75 10.54
C ILE A 54 -2.80 -3.99 10.07
N GLU A 55 -1.63 -4.25 10.66
CA GLU A 55 -0.37 -3.65 10.21
C GLU A 55 0.12 -4.21 8.87
N ARG A 56 -0.30 -5.41 8.47
CA ARG A 56 0.04 -5.98 7.15
C ARG A 56 -0.54 -5.14 6.01
N VAL A 57 -1.82 -4.77 6.10
CA VAL A 57 -2.47 -3.90 5.11
C VAL A 57 -1.86 -2.50 5.10
N HIS A 58 -1.46 -1.98 6.27
CA HIS A 58 -0.75 -0.71 6.36
C HIS A 58 0.59 -0.73 5.65
N ALA A 59 1.41 -1.77 5.89
CA ALA A 59 2.72 -1.93 5.27
C ALA A 59 2.62 -2.01 3.74
N MET A 60 1.70 -2.84 3.22
CA MET A 60 1.46 -2.94 1.77
C MET A 60 0.99 -1.60 1.20
N ARG A 61 0.07 -0.89 1.87
CA ARG A 61 -0.39 0.45 1.45
C ARG A 61 0.75 1.45 1.34
N VAL A 62 1.66 1.48 2.31
CA VAL A 62 2.83 2.36 2.29
C VAL A 62 3.75 2.02 1.11
N ALA A 63 4.01 0.73 0.88
CA ALA A 63 4.82 0.29 -0.26
C ALA A 63 4.17 0.67 -1.62
N THR A 64 2.86 0.47 -1.79
CA THR A 64 2.14 0.85 -3.02
C THR A 64 2.24 2.36 -3.28
N ARG A 65 2.07 3.19 -2.24
CA ARG A 65 2.20 4.65 -2.38
C ARG A 65 3.61 5.07 -2.80
N ARG A 66 4.65 4.44 -2.24
CA ARG A 66 6.04 4.70 -2.61
C ARG A 66 6.32 4.28 -4.06
N LEU A 67 5.88 3.09 -4.46
CA LEU A 67 6.01 2.63 -5.84
C LEU A 67 5.36 3.60 -6.82
N ARG A 68 4.12 4.03 -6.54
CA ARG A 68 3.43 5.01 -7.38
C ARG A 68 4.20 6.32 -7.51
N ALA A 69 4.69 6.87 -6.41
CA ALA A 69 5.47 8.11 -6.44
C ALA A 69 6.74 7.96 -7.28
N VAL A 70 7.44 6.83 -7.16
CA VAL A 70 8.63 6.51 -7.96
C VAL A 70 8.28 6.41 -9.46
N LEU A 71 7.20 5.72 -9.81
CA LEU A 71 6.73 5.62 -11.20
C LEU A 71 6.38 6.98 -11.80
N GLU A 72 5.81 7.89 -11.00
CA GLU A 72 5.51 9.26 -11.42
C GLU A 72 6.80 10.11 -11.59
N VAL A 73 7.76 9.99 -10.67
CA VAL A 73 9.07 10.69 -10.75
C VAL A 73 9.84 10.25 -11.99
N TYR A 74 9.95 8.95 -12.23
CA TYR A 74 10.68 8.39 -13.37
C TYR A 74 9.84 8.25 -14.63
N ALA A 75 8.65 8.87 -14.69
CA ALA A 75 7.76 8.77 -15.85
C ALA A 75 8.44 9.04 -17.21
N PRO A 76 9.40 9.98 -17.35
CA PRO A 76 10.11 10.18 -18.62
C PRO A 76 10.93 8.99 -19.12
N CYS A 77 11.30 8.04 -18.25
CA CYS A 77 12.11 6.87 -18.59
C CYS A 77 11.31 5.71 -19.21
N PHE A 78 9.97 5.79 -19.20
CA PHE A 78 9.11 4.65 -19.57
C PHE A 78 8.23 4.96 -20.80
N PRO A 79 7.92 3.95 -21.64
CA PRO A 79 6.93 4.10 -22.69
C PRO A 79 5.57 4.52 -22.10
N LYS A 80 5.07 5.67 -22.55
CA LYS A 80 3.85 6.29 -21.98
C LYS A 80 2.65 5.34 -21.90
N ALA A 81 2.47 4.46 -22.89
CA ALA A 81 1.36 3.51 -22.90
C ALA A 81 1.47 2.45 -21.79
N GLN A 82 2.66 1.87 -21.62
CA GLN A 82 2.92 0.86 -20.60
C GLN A 82 2.82 1.46 -19.19
N LEU A 83 3.44 2.62 -18.99
CA LEU A 83 3.40 3.34 -17.72
C LEU A 83 1.97 3.70 -17.30
N ARG A 84 1.14 4.23 -18.22
CA ARG A 84 -0.25 4.56 -17.91
C ARG A 84 -1.05 3.34 -17.46
N SER A 85 -0.87 2.21 -18.15
CA SER A 85 -1.56 0.96 -17.82
C SER A 85 -1.16 0.46 -16.43
N VAL A 86 0.15 0.44 -16.11
CA VAL A 86 0.64 0.03 -14.79
C VAL A 86 0.19 0.99 -13.68
N LEU A 87 0.23 2.30 -13.92
CA LEU A 87 -0.22 3.30 -12.94
C LEU A 87 -1.72 3.18 -12.62
N ALA A 88 -2.55 2.78 -13.58
CA ALA A 88 -3.97 2.52 -13.36
C ALA A 88 -4.14 1.37 -12.34
N ASP A 89 -3.49 0.24 -12.56
CA ASP A 89 -3.60 -0.93 -11.68
C ASP A 89 -3.01 -0.67 -10.28
N VAL A 90 -1.86 0.03 -10.23
CA VAL A 90 -1.24 0.45 -8.96
C VAL A 90 -2.17 1.40 -8.20
N LYS A 91 -2.87 2.30 -8.91
CA LYS A 91 -3.85 3.20 -8.29
C LYS A 91 -5.05 2.43 -7.74
N GLU A 92 -5.62 1.50 -8.49
CA GLU A 92 -6.75 0.68 -8.03
C GLU A 92 -6.39 -0.13 -6.78
N LEU A 93 -5.20 -0.74 -6.78
CA LEU A 93 -4.66 -1.42 -5.60
C LEU A 93 -4.48 -0.46 -4.42
N ALA A 94 -3.91 0.74 -4.65
CA ALA A 94 -3.71 1.73 -3.60
C ALA A 94 -5.03 2.21 -2.99
N ASP A 95 -6.05 2.42 -3.82
CA ASP A 95 -7.39 2.85 -3.40
C ASP A 95 -8.06 1.75 -2.56
N ALA A 96 -7.96 0.48 -2.98
CA ALA A 96 -8.49 -0.66 -2.23
C ALA A 96 -7.79 -0.85 -0.87
N LEU A 97 -6.45 -0.71 -0.83
CA LEU A 97 -5.66 -0.76 0.40
C LEU A 97 -6.01 0.41 1.34
N GLY A 98 -6.27 1.59 0.80
CA GLY A 98 -6.78 2.76 1.53
C GLY A 98 -8.12 2.46 2.18
N ALA A 99 -9.11 2.08 1.36
CA ALA A 99 -10.46 1.77 1.83
C ALA A 99 -10.48 0.64 2.88
N ARG A 100 -9.54 -0.32 2.80
CA ARG A 100 -9.40 -1.36 3.83
C ARG A 100 -8.77 -0.82 5.13
N ARG A 101 -7.80 0.08 5.05
CA ARG A 101 -7.09 0.61 6.23
C ARG A 101 -7.91 1.65 6.99
N ASP A 102 -8.76 2.43 6.31
CA ASP A 102 -9.49 3.53 6.95
C ASP A 102 -10.38 3.05 8.12
N PRO A 103 -11.18 1.97 7.99
CA PRO A 103 -11.94 1.41 9.11
C PRO A 103 -11.07 0.88 10.26
N ASP A 104 -9.84 0.41 10.02
CA ASP A 104 -8.94 -0.01 11.10
C ASP A 104 -8.55 1.18 11.98
N VAL A 105 -8.17 2.29 11.34
CA VAL A 105 -7.76 3.51 12.03
C VAL A 105 -8.94 4.09 12.80
N GLU A 106 -10.14 4.08 12.20
CA GLU A 106 -11.36 4.52 12.87
C GLU A 106 -11.71 3.65 14.08
N LEU A 107 -11.67 2.32 13.95
CA LEU A 107 -11.94 1.40 15.08
C LEU A 107 -10.97 1.63 16.24
N LEU A 108 -9.67 1.81 15.96
CA LEU A 108 -8.68 2.12 16.99
C LEU A 108 -8.96 3.46 17.68
N ALA A 109 -9.41 4.47 16.94
CA ALA A 109 -9.79 5.76 17.51
C ALA A 109 -11.05 5.63 18.38
N LEU A 110 -12.05 4.86 17.93
CA LEU A 110 -13.28 4.59 18.67
C LEU A 110 -13.01 3.81 19.96
N GLU A 111 -12.10 2.83 19.94
CA GLU A 111 -11.67 2.10 21.14
C GLU A 111 -11.03 3.03 22.17
N ARG A 112 -10.12 3.92 21.73
CA ARG A 112 -9.51 4.94 22.60
C ARG A 112 -10.55 5.90 23.16
N PHE A 113 -11.52 6.31 22.35
CA PHE A 113 -12.61 7.17 22.79
C PHE A 113 -13.52 6.47 23.81
N ALA A 114 -13.91 5.22 23.56
CA ALA A 114 -14.77 4.45 24.47
C ALA A 114 -14.13 4.26 25.86
N ALA A 115 -12.80 4.13 25.91
CA ALA A 115 -12.05 4.01 27.16
C ALA A 115 -12.12 5.27 28.03
N ALA A 116 -12.34 6.45 27.43
CA ALA A 116 -12.49 7.72 28.12
C ALA A 116 -13.95 8.18 28.27
N ALA A 117 -14.89 7.52 27.60
CA ALA A 117 -16.29 7.95 27.49
C ALA A 117 -17.15 7.60 28.72
N GLY A 118 -18.12 8.48 28.99
CA GLY A 118 -19.15 8.28 30.02
C GLY A 118 -20.20 7.23 29.61
N PRO A 119 -21.03 6.74 30.55
CA PRO A 119 -22.03 5.70 30.26
C PRO A 119 -23.02 6.06 29.14
N GLU A 120 -23.38 7.34 29.01
CA GLU A 120 -24.34 7.82 28.01
C GLU A 120 -23.80 7.75 26.57
N GLU A 121 -22.48 7.89 26.41
CA GLU A 121 -21.81 7.93 25.11
C GLU A 121 -21.48 6.52 24.60
N ARG A 122 -21.29 5.54 25.50
CA ARG A 122 -20.87 4.17 25.16
C ARG A 122 -21.77 3.49 24.15
N ALA A 123 -23.09 3.60 24.31
CA ALA A 123 -24.04 3.01 23.39
C ALA A 123 -23.92 3.58 21.96
N GLY A 124 -23.57 4.87 21.84
CA GLY A 124 -23.30 5.50 20.55
C GLY A 124 -22.02 4.97 19.89
N VAL A 125 -20.95 4.88 20.68
CA VAL A 125 -19.65 4.38 20.24
C VAL A 125 -19.73 2.91 19.80
N GLU A 126 -20.47 2.08 20.53
CA GLU A 126 -20.68 0.68 20.19
C GLU A 126 -21.44 0.52 18.86
N ARG A 127 -22.50 1.30 18.64
CA ARG A 127 -23.24 1.31 17.37
C ARG A 127 -22.36 1.71 16.20
N LEU A 128 -21.55 2.76 16.37
CA LEU A 128 -20.63 3.21 15.35
C LEU A 128 -19.56 2.15 15.07
N SER A 129 -18.96 1.57 16.11
CA SER A 129 -17.98 0.49 15.98
C SER A 129 -18.56 -0.73 15.26
N ALA A 130 -19.81 -1.09 15.52
CA ALA A 130 -20.48 -2.20 14.83
C ALA A 130 -20.63 -1.93 13.33
N ARG A 131 -21.00 -0.70 12.94
CA ARG A 131 -21.08 -0.27 11.53
C ARG A 131 -19.70 -0.31 10.88
N THR A 132 -18.68 0.29 11.50
CA THR A 132 -17.32 0.32 10.98
C THR A 132 -16.73 -1.09 10.79
N ARG A 133 -17.08 -2.07 11.65
CA ARG A 133 -16.71 -3.49 11.44
C ARG A 133 -17.36 -4.13 10.22
N VAL A 134 -18.57 -3.71 9.83
CA VAL A 134 -19.18 -4.14 8.56
C VAL A 134 -18.41 -3.55 7.39
N GLU A 135 -18.16 -2.24 7.42
CA GLU A 135 -17.38 -1.54 6.40
C GLU A 135 -15.98 -2.14 6.22
N GLN A 136 -15.30 -2.49 7.32
CA GLN A 136 -14.01 -3.17 7.34
C GLN A 136 -14.03 -4.50 6.57
N ARG A 137 -15.06 -5.33 6.79
CA ARG A 137 -15.24 -6.63 6.11
C ARG A 137 -15.51 -6.47 4.62
N GLU A 138 -16.38 -5.53 4.25
CA GLU A 138 -16.68 -5.23 2.85
C GLU A 138 -15.45 -4.69 2.12
N ALA A 139 -14.71 -3.79 2.76
CA ALA A 139 -13.45 -3.29 2.22
C ALA A 139 -12.41 -4.41 2.07
N ASN A 140 -12.39 -5.41 2.97
CA ASN A 140 -11.50 -6.56 2.86
C ASN A 140 -11.85 -7.44 1.65
N ALA A 141 -13.13 -7.64 1.39
CA ALA A 141 -13.59 -8.34 0.18
C ALA A 141 -13.21 -7.57 -1.10
N ARG A 142 -13.35 -6.24 -1.11
CA ARG A 142 -12.90 -5.39 -2.22
C ARG A 142 -11.38 -5.49 -2.43
N LEU A 143 -10.59 -5.47 -1.36
CA LEU A 143 -9.15 -5.67 -1.45
C LEU A 143 -8.80 -7.05 -2.01
N ALA A 144 -9.50 -8.11 -1.60
CA ALA A 144 -9.30 -9.44 -2.16
C ALA A 144 -9.57 -9.49 -3.68
N ALA A 145 -10.63 -8.84 -4.15
CA ALA A 145 -10.93 -8.72 -5.57
C ALA A 145 -9.84 -7.94 -6.33
N ALA A 146 -9.38 -6.81 -5.78
CA ALA A 146 -8.30 -6.02 -6.38
C ALA A 146 -6.99 -6.81 -6.47
N LEU A 147 -6.64 -7.59 -5.45
CA LEU A 147 -5.49 -8.50 -5.49
C LEU A 147 -5.65 -9.57 -6.57
N GLY A 148 -6.87 -10.08 -6.78
CA GLY A 148 -7.18 -10.97 -7.90
C GLY A 148 -6.93 -10.34 -9.27
N GLN A 149 -7.25 -9.04 -9.44
CA GLN A 149 -6.94 -8.30 -10.67
C GLN A 149 -5.43 -8.09 -10.85
N VAL A 150 -4.72 -7.77 -9.77
CA VAL A 150 -3.25 -7.67 -9.75
C VAL A 150 -2.59 -8.96 -10.23
N ASP A 151 -3.08 -10.11 -9.75
CA ASP A 151 -2.56 -11.41 -10.14
C ASP A 151 -2.95 -11.76 -11.60
N ALA A 152 -4.21 -11.55 -11.98
CA ALA A 152 -4.70 -11.85 -13.33
C ALA A 152 -4.05 -10.99 -14.42
N GLY A 153 -3.73 -9.73 -14.08
CA GLY A 153 -3.09 -8.77 -14.98
C GLY A 153 -1.56 -8.81 -14.97
N ASP A 154 -0.96 -9.76 -14.26
CA ASP A 154 0.49 -9.88 -14.03
C ASP A 154 1.16 -8.53 -13.74
N LEU A 155 0.59 -7.78 -12.79
CA LEU A 155 1.10 -6.45 -12.48
C LEU A 155 2.57 -6.49 -12.05
N ARG A 156 2.97 -7.57 -11.36
CA ARG A 156 4.36 -7.79 -10.95
C ARG A 156 5.28 -7.90 -12.18
N GLY A 157 4.99 -8.81 -13.12
CA GLY A 157 5.81 -8.99 -14.30
C GLY A 157 5.86 -7.74 -15.18
N ARG A 158 4.76 -6.99 -15.27
CA ARG A 158 4.73 -5.70 -16.01
C ARG A 158 5.57 -4.61 -15.35
N LEU A 159 5.57 -4.53 -14.02
CA LEU A 159 6.45 -3.63 -13.27
C LEU A 159 7.93 -4.01 -13.40
N GLU A 160 8.24 -5.31 -13.32
CA GLU A 160 9.58 -5.84 -13.54
C GLU A 160 10.03 -5.61 -14.99
N GLY A 161 9.12 -5.74 -15.96
CA GLY A 161 9.35 -5.41 -17.37
C GLY A 161 9.68 -3.93 -17.58
N LEU A 162 8.99 -3.02 -16.88
CA LEU A 162 9.35 -1.59 -16.90
C LEU A 162 10.76 -1.34 -16.34
N ALA A 163 11.16 -2.08 -15.30
CA ALA A 163 12.49 -1.96 -14.71
C ALA A 163 13.58 -2.62 -15.57
N GLY A 164 13.25 -3.61 -16.40
CA GLY A 164 14.19 -4.32 -17.27
C GLY A 164 14.47 -3.66 -18.61
N MET A 165 13.92 -2.48 -18.92
CA MET A 165 14.09 -1.79 -20.21
C MET A 165 15.46 -1.08 -20.38
N ASP A 166 16.54 -1.66 -19.89
CA ASP A 166 17.89 -1.17 -20.19
C ASP A 166 18.28 -1.48 -21.64
N GLY A 167 18.58 -0.44 -22.43
CA GLY A 167 19.42 -0.57 -23.63
C GLY A 167 18.79 -0.37 -25.02
N ALA A 168 17.60 0.22 -25.15
CA ALA A 168 17.04 0.58 -26.47
C ALA A 168 16.84 2.10 -26.62
N ALA A 169 17.91 2.87 -26.51
CA ALA A 169 18.04 4.20 -27.10
C ALA A 169 19.52 4.51 -27.34
#